data_AF-A0AAV2IR55-F1
#
_entry.id   AF-A0AAV2IR55-F1
#
_cell.length_a   1.000
_cell.length_b   1.000
_cell.length_c   1.000
_cell.angle_alpha   90.00
_cell.angle_beta   90.00
_cell.angle_gamma   90.00
#
_symmetry.space_group_name_H-M   'P 1'
#
loop_
_entity.id
_entity.type
_entity.pdbx_description
1 polymer ?
#
loop_
_entity_poly.entity_id
_entity_poly.type
_entity_poly.pdbx_seq_one_letter_code
_entity_poly.pdbx_strand_id
1 'polypeptide(L)' 'MSKFIEAAYFSARKHRDQKRKGNDASPYINHPLEVANLIANVGKVEDYDVL' A
#
# COMPACT_ATOMS: atom_id res chain seq x y z
N MET A 1 9.79 -13.28 -8.69
CA MET A 1 9.36 -11.89 -8.45
C MET A 1 9.64 -11.55 -7.00
N SER A 2 9.94 -10.29 -6.65
CA SER A 2 10.02 -9.89 -5.22
C SER A 2 8.62 -10.00 -4.60
N LYS A 3 8.45 -10.68 -3.45
CA LYS A 3 7.16 -10.84 -2.75
C LYS A 3 6.43 -9.51 -2.55
N PHE A 4 7.19 -8.44 -2.31
CA PHE A 4 6.65 -7.08 -2.17
C PHE A 4 5.96 -6.58 -3.45
N ILE A 5 6.53 -6.87 -4.63
CA ILE A 5 5.91 -6.51 -5.92
C ILE A 5 4.59 -7.27 -6.11
N GLU A 6 4.55 -8.55 -5.72
CA GLU A 6 3.33 -9.37 -5.80
C GLU A 6 2.23 -8.84 -4.87
N ALA A 7 2.58 -8.46 -3.63
CA ALA A 7 1.67 -7.86 -2.67
C ALA A 7 1.13 -6.50 -3.15
N ALA A 8 2.01 -5.61 -3.65
CA ALA A 8 1.61 -4.33 -4.20
C ALA A 8 0.69 -4.48 -5.41
N TYR A 9 1.00 -5.41 -6.32
CA TYR A 9 0.16 -5.73 -7.47
C TYR A 9 -1.21 -6.27 -7.05
N PHE A 10 -1.24 -7.19 -6.09
CA PHE A 10 -2.49 -7.74 -5.55
C PHE A 10 -3.36 -6.65 -4.91
N SER A 11 -2.76 -5.79 -4.08
CA SER A 11 -3.44 -4.66 -3.44
C SER A 11 -4.03 -3.70 -4.47
N ALA A 12 -3.26 -3.33 -5.50
CA ALA A 12 -3.71 -2.47 -6.58
C ALA A 12 -4.92 -3.05 -7.32
N ARG A 13 -4.92 -4.37 -7.59
CA ARG A 13 -6.05 -5.05 -8.24
C ARG A 13 -7.31 -5.11 -7.36
N LYS A 14 -7.15 -5.30 -6.06
CA LYS A 14 -8.27 -5.37 -5.10
C LYS A 14 -8.91 -4.01 -4.87
N HIS A 15 -8.12 -2.95 -4.90
CA HIS A 15 -8.57 -1.58 -4.65
C HIS A 15 -8.80 -0.74 -5.91
N ARG A 16 -8.78 -1.34 -7.11
CA ARG A 16 -8.87 -0.64 -8.41
C ARG A 16 -10.09 0.29 -8.54
N ASP A 17 -11.22 -0.10 -7.94
CA ASP A 17 -12.50 0.62 -8.01
C ASP A 17 -12.76 1.42 -6.72
N GLN A 18 -11.87 1.35 -5.73
CA GLN A 18 -12.03 2.00 -4.43
C GLN A 18 -11.33 3.35 -4.40
N LYS A 19 -11.98 4.34 -3.79
CA LYS A 19 -11.45 5.69 -3.57
C LYS A 19 -11.35 6.02 -2.08
N ARG A 20 -10.41 6.90 -1.72
CA ARG A 20 -10.36 7.49 -0.36
C ARG A 20 -11.57 8.40 -0.15
N LYS A 21 -12.04 8.45 1.09
CA LYS A 21 -13.06 9.42 1.52
C LYS A 21 -12.44 10.83 1.50
N GLY A 22 -13.19 11.81 1.01
CA GLY A 22 -12.76 13.22 0.91
C GLY A 22 -12.92 13.79 -0.49
N ASN A 23 -12.68 15.09 -0.63
CA ASN A 23 -12.99 15.85 -1.84
C ASN A 23 -12.15 15.45 -3.07
N ASP A 24 -10.95 14.92 -2.87
CA ASP A 24 -10.02 14.55 -3.94
C ASP A 24 -10.31 13.16 -4.55
N ALA A 25 -11.10 12.32 -3.85
CA ALA A 25 -11.45 10.97 -4.28
C ALA A 25 -10.25 10.16 -4.84
N SER A 26 -9.08 10.33 -4.23
CA SER A 26 -7.84 9.70 -4.70
C SER A 26 -7.93 8.17 -4.66
N PRO A 27 -7.23 7.45 -5.55
CA PRO A 27 -7.23 5.99 -5.57
C PRO A 27 -6.88 5.39 -4.20
N TYR A 28 -7.66 4.43 -3.72
CA TYR A 28 -7.48 3.89 -2.37
C TYR A 28 -6.14 3.15 -2.20
N ILE A 29 -5.58 2.60 -3.28
CA ILE A 29 -4.24 1.95 -3.28
C ILE A 29 -3.14 2.84 -2.71
N ASN A 30 -3.26 4.16 -2.80
CA ASN A 30 -2.29 5.09 -2.23
C ASN A 30 -2.20 4.93 -0.70
N HIS A 31 -3.30 4.55 -0.04
CA HIS A 31 -3.32 4.40 1.41
C HIS A 31 -2.51 3.18 1.92
N PRO A 32 -2.71 1.94 1.43
CA PRO A 32 -1.83 0.82 1.77
C PRO A 32 -0.35 1.09 1.49
N LEU A 33 -0.02 1.76 0.37
CA LEU A 33 1.36 2.12 0.06
C LEU A 33 1.94 3.16 1.04
N GLU A 34 1.14 4.14 1.45
CA GLU A 34 1.50 5.12 2.48
C GLU A 34 1.77 4.44 3.83
N VAL A 35 0.94 3.47 4.22
CA VAL A 35 1.13 2.66 5.43
C VAL A 35 2.44 1.87 5.37
N ALA A 36 2.68 1.11 4.29
CA ALA A 36 3.93 0.35 4.13
C ALA A 36 5.16 1.27 4.17
N ASN A 37 5.09 2.44 3.52
CA ASN A 37 6.14 3.44 3.56
C ASN A 37 6.42 3.97 4.98
N LEU A 38 5.37 4.21 5.79
CA LEU A 38 5.53 4.65 7.18
C LEU A 38 6.15 3.54 8.05
N ILE A 39 5.69 2.30 7.91
CA ILE A 39 6.23 1.16 8.66
C ILE A 39 7.72 0.97 8.35
N ALA A 40 8.11 1.01 7.08
CA ALA A 40 9.52 0.88 6.68
C ALA A 40 10.37 2.08 7.13
N ASN A 41 9.96 3.30 6.78
CA ASN A 41 10.84 4.47 6.92
C ASN A 41 10.79 5.13 8.30
N VAL A 42 9.64 5.09 8.97
CA VAL A 42 9.46 5.65 10.32
C VAL A 42 9.63 4.54 11.36
N GLY A 43 8.94 3.41 11.16
CA GLY A 43 9.03 2.26 12.06
C GLY A 43 10.35 1.49 11.99
N LYS A 44 11.18 1.74 10.96
CA LYS A 44 12.46 1.04 10.72
C LYS A 44 12.29 -0.48 10.62
N VAL A 45 11.16 -0.93 10.11
CA VAL A 45 10.87 -2.36 9.89
C VAL A 45 11.37 -2.76 8.52
N GLU A 46 12.17 -3.84 8.47
CA GLU A 46 12.68 -4.44 7.23
C GLU A 46 12.03 -5.82 6.93
N ASP A 47 11.15 -6.29 7.81
CA ASP A 47 10.45 -7.56 7.66
C ASP A 47 9.40 -7.48 6.55
N TYR A 48 9.63 -8.22 5.45
CA TYR A 48 8.75 -8.27 4.29
C TYR A 48 7.39 -8.91 4.53
N ASP A 49 7.21 -9.71 5.58
CA ASP A 49 5.89 -10.25 5.91
C ASP A 49 5.04 -9.19 6.65
N VAL A 50 5.66 -8.11 7.13
CA VAL A 50 5.01 -6.94 7.75
C VAL A 50 4.79 -5.80 6.73
N LEU A 51 5.68 -5.66 5.74
CA LEU A 51 5.64 -4.63 4.68
C LEU A 51 4.82 -5.03 3.45
#